data_AF-A0A3Q0R2I6-F1
#
_entry.id   AF-A0A3Q0R2I6-F1
#
_cell.length_a   1.000
_cell.length_b   1.000
_cell.length_c   1.000
_cell.angle_alpha   90.00
_cell.angle_beta   90.00
_cell.angle_gamma   90.00
#
_symmetry.space_group_name_H-M   'P 1'
#
loop_
_entity.id
_entity.type
_entity.pdbx_description
1 polymer ?
#
loop_
_entity_poly.entity_id
_entity_poly.type
_entity_poly.pdbx_seq_one_letter_code
_entity_poly.pdbx_strand_id
1 'polypeptide(L)'
;MAAAAASREIFTEGVRAVLHTWPVLQIAVDNGFGGVYGQQKADWIVDVVQQYFHDNADLQQYEVEDFIAELMDQEFNTVVDDGSLPQVSISLLQMFSQWQQGALEQLKHTINTLTQNKSQRAKVTAQPTQSDEESDGETQVRLT
;
A
#
# COMPACT_ATOMS: atom_id res chain seq x y z
N MET A 1 29.74 -4.80 -11.01
CA MET A 1 28.40 -5.03 -11.62
C MET A 1 27.47 -5.87 -10.75
N ALA A 2 27.93 -6.87 -9.99
CA ALA A 2 27.04 -7.69 -9.13
C ALA A 2 26.31 -6.91 -8.00
N ALA A 3 26.97 -5.92 -7.38
CA ALA A 3 26.35 -5.13 -6.30
C ALA A 3 25.16 -4.28 -6.78
N ALA A 4 25.22 -3.76 -8.01
CA ALA A 4 24.15 -2.96 -8.61
C ALA A 4 22.96 -3.83 -9.03
N ALA A 5 23.21 -5.07 -9.46
CA ALA A 5 22.14 -6.03 -9.73
C ALA A 5 21.42 -6.44 -8.43
N ALA A 6 22.19 -6.80 -7.40
CA ALA A 6 21.63 -7.18 -6.11
C ALA A 6 20.89 -6.04 -5.42
N SER A 7 21.37 -4.79 -5.52
CA SER A 7 20.65 -3.63 -4.98
C SER A 7 19.33 -3.43 -5.73
N ARG A 8 19.32 -3.58 -7.05
CA ARG A 8 18.13 -3.44 -7.88
C ARG A 8 17.08 -4.49 -7.54
N GLU A 9 17.48 -5.76 -7.35
CA GLU A 9 16.57 -6.83 -6.90
C GLU A 9 15.92 -6.51 -5.55
N ILE A 10 16.68 -5.94 -4.61
CA ILE A 10 16.12 -5.53 -3.30
C ILE A 10 15.07 -4.42 -3.49
N PHE A 11 15.32 -3.46 -4.38
CA PHE A 11 14.33 -2.42 -4.67
C PHE A 11 13.08 -2.99 -5.35
N THR A 12 13.24 -3.91 -6.30
CA THR A 12 12.11 -4.64 -6.91
C THR A 12 11.25 -5.33 -5.86
N GLU A 13 11.87 -6.00 -4.89
CA GLU A 13 11.15 -6.65 -3.79
C GLU A 13 10.42 -5.62 -2.90
N GLY A 14 11.01 -4.44 -2.72
CA GLY A 14 10.36 -3.26 -2.11
C GLY A 14 9.08 -2.85 -2.80
N VAL A 15 9.19 -2.56 -4.09
CA VAL A 15 8.05 -2.17 -4.94
C VAL A 15 6.98 -3.25 -4.92
N ARG A 16 7.39 -4.53 -5.06
CA ARG A 16 6.49 -5.68 -4.97
C ARG A 16 5.75 -5.71 -3.64
N ALA A 17 6.47 -5.58 -2.52
CA ALA A 17 5.86 -5.62 -1.19
C ALA A 17 4.83 -4.50 -1.00
N VAL A 18 5.14 -3.27 -1.42
CA VAL A 18 4.19 -2.14 -1.33
C VAL A 18 2.94 -2.42 -2.17
N LEU A 19 3.10 -2.78 -3.44
CA LEU A 19 1.96 -3.04 -4.33
C LEU A 19 1.11 -4.24 -3.88
N HIS A 20 1.74 -5.33 -3.43
CA HIS A 20 1.01 -6.50 -2.94
C HIS A 20 0.39 -6.32 -1.56
N THR A 21 0.82 -5.33 -0.78
CA THR A 21 0.16 -4.97 0.49
C THR A 21 -0.95 -3.93 0.29
N TRP A 22 -1.00 -3.31 -0.89
CA TRP A 22 -2.00 -2.31 -1.23
C TRP A 22 -3.38 -2.95 -1.44
N PRO A 23 -4.40 -2.61 -0.62
CA PRO A 23 -5.71 -3.23 -0.70
C PRO A 23 -6.42 -2.99 -2.03
N VAL A 24 -6.26 -1.82 -2.64
CA VAL A 24 -6.93 -1.45 -3.89
C VAL A 24 -6.54 -2.41 -5.02
N LEU A 25 -5.24 -2.68 -5.18
CA LEU A 25 -4.76 -3.64 -6.18
C LEU A 25 -5.29 -5.05 -5.91
N GLN A 26 -5.29 -5.50 -4.65
CA GLN A 26 -5.80 -6.83 -4.30
C GLN A 26 -7.30 -6.95 -4.59
N ILE A 27 -8.09 -5.92 -4.25
CA ILE A 27 -9.52 -5.86 -4.53
C ILE A 27 -9.76 -5.86 -6.04
N ALA A 28 -9.00 -5.09 -6.83
CA ALA A 28 -9.15 -5.03 -8.27
C ALA A 28 -8.85 -6.37 -8.95
N VAL A 29 -7.83 -7.10 -8.47
CA VAL A 29 -7.52 -8.43 -8.97
C VAL A 29 -8.59 -9.45 -8.55
N ASP A 30 -9.04 -9.41 -7.29
CA ASP A 30 -10.04 -10.34 -6.73
C ASP A 30 -11.42 -10.17 -7.37
N ASN A 31 -11.83 -8.93 -7.64
CA ASN A 31 -13.08 -8.62 -8.35
C ASN A 31 -12.97 -8.81 -9.88
N GLY A 32 -11.78 -9.17 -10.38
CA GLY A 32 -11.56 -9.45 -11.80
C GLY A 32 -11.53 -8.20 -12.69
N PHE A 33 -11.28 -7.01 -12.15
CA PHE A 33 -11.20 -5.79 -12.95
C PHE A 33 -10.00 -5.77 -13.93
N GLY A 34 -8.96 -6.56 -13.66
CA GLY A 34 -7.86 -6.81 -14.60
C GLY A 34 -8.11 -7.96 -15.60
N GLY A 35 -9.33 -8.51 -15.64
CA GLY A 35 -9.68 -9.68 -16.45
C GLY A 35 -8.93 -10.94 -16.05
N VAL A 36 -8.86 -11.92 -16.97
CA VAL A 36 -8.20 -13.22 -16.73
C VAL A 36 -6.70 -13.12 -16.41
N TYR A 37 -6.10 -11.96 -16.68
CA TYR A 37 -4.68 -11.67 -16.48
C TYR A 37 -4.42 -10.72 -15.30
N GLY A 38 -5.40 -10.44 -14.43
CA GLY A 38 -5.22 -9.49 -13.33
C GLY A 38 -3.99 -9.77 -12.44
N GLN A 39 -3.73 -11.04 -12.12
CA GLN A 39 -2.53 -11.43 -11.36
C GLN A 39 -1.22 -11.18 -12.14
N GLN A 40 -1.22 -11.41 -13.45
CA GLN A 40 -0.04 -11.20 -14.30
C GLN A 40 0.23 -9.70 -14.49
N LYS A 41 -0.83 -8.91 -14.65
CA LYS A 41 -0.76 -7.43 -14.67
C LYS A 41 -0.21 -6.88 -13.35
N ALA A 42 -0.61 -7.47 -12.21
CA ALA A 42 -0.11 -7.03 -10.92
C ALA A 42 1.42 -7.22 -10.79
N ASP A 43 1.96 -8.36 -11.24
CA ASP A 43 3.42 -8.57 -11.27
C ASP A 43 4.10 -7.72 -12.35
N TRP A 44 3.45 -7.49 -13.49
CA TRP A 44 3.94 -6.60 -14.54
C TRP A 44 4.09 -5.14 -14.06
N ILE A 45 3.11 -4.60 -13.32
CA ILE A 45 3.18 -3.25 -12.75
C ILE A 45 4.38 -3.09 -11.82
N VAL A 46 4.80 -4.14 -11.09
CA VAL A 46 6.01 -4.08 -10.24
C VAL A 46 7.24 -3.73 -11.08
N ASP A 47 7.41 -4.40 -12.22
CA ASP A 47 8.56 -4.19 -13.11
C ASP A 47 8.49 -2.79 -13.76
N VAL A 48 7.29 -2.39 -14.21
CA VAL A 48 7.05 -1.06 -14.80
C VAL A 48 7.35 0.06 -13.81
N VAL A 49 6.85 -0.04 -12.58
CA VAL A 49 7.10 0.96 -11.53
C VAL A 49 8.58 0.99 -11.18
N GLN A 50 9.22 -0.16 -10.99
CA GLN A 50 10.65 -0.23 -10.74
C GLN A 50 11.47 0.42 -11.86
N GLN A 51 11.11 0.18 -13.12
CA GLN A 51 11.76 0.80 -14.27
C GLN A 51 11.54 2.32 -14.28
N TYR A 52 10.33 2.79 -13.99
CA TYR A 52 10.01 4.22 -13.91
C TYR A 52 10.89 4.98 -12.92
N PHE A 53 11.10 4.41 -11.72
CA PHE A 53 12.04 4.95 -10.73
C PHE A 53 13.50 4.89 -11.18
N HIS A 54 13.87 3.93 -12.02
CA HIS A 54 15.23 3.81 -12.51
C HIS A 54 15.54 4.80 -13.63
N ASP A 55 14.57 5.10 -14.49
CA ASP A 55 14.67 6.11 -15.54
C ASP A 55 14.58 7.54 -14.97
N ASN A 56 13.86 7.74 -13.86
CA ASN A 56 13.64 9.05 -13.26
C ASN A 56 14.21 9.13 -11.83
N ALA A 57 15.31 9.88 -11.67
CA ALA A 57 16.00 9.99 -10.39
C ALA A 57 15.41 11.04 -9.43
N ASP A 58 14.59 11.97 -9.91
CA ASP A 58 14.05 13.12 -9.15
C ASP A 58 12.51 13.12 -9.13
N LEU A 59 11.93 11.96 -8.85
CA LEU A 59 10.47 11.81 -8.82
C LEU A 59 9.86 12.50 -7.59
N GLN A 60 8.82 13.28 -7.83
CA GLN A 60 8.00 13.87 -6.78
C GLN A 60 6.81 12.97 -6.44
N GLN A 61 6.25 13.17 -5.24
CA GLN A 61 5.11 12.40 -4.73
C GLN A 61 3.93 12.40 -5.71
N TYR A 62 3.55 13.59 -6.21
CA TYR A 62 2.42 13.75 -7.13
C TYR A 62 2.66 13.06 -8.48
N GLU A 63 3.90 12.95 -8.96
CA GLU A 63 4.22 12.27 -10.21
C GLU A 63 4.05 10.76 -10.08
N VAL A 64 4.49 10.20 -8.94
CA VAL A 64 4.32 8.78 -8.64
C VAL A 64 2.83 8.47 -8.43
N GLU A 65 2.10 9.35 -7.75
CA GLU A 65 0.64 9.22 -7.58
C GLU A 65 -0.08 9.16 -8.92
N ASP A 66 0.15 10.16 -9.78
CA ASP A 66 -0.49 10.26 -11.10
C ASP A 66 -0.16 9.02 -11.96
N PHE A 67 1.10 8.60 -11.95
CA PHE A 67 1.54 7.40 -12.67
C PHE A 67 0.86 6.12 -12.19
N ILE A 68 0.76 5.91 -10.86
CA ILE A 68 0.10 4.72 -10.31
C ILE A 68 -1.42 4.77 -10.53
N ALA A 69 -2.03 5.96 -10.44
CA ALA A 69 -3.44 6.14 -10.74
C ALA A 69 -3.75 5.81 -12.20
N GLU A 70 -2.94 6.31 -13.14
CA GLU A 70 -3.07 5.98 -14.56
C GLU A 70 -2.91 4.47 -14.79
N LEU A 71 -1.93 3.82 -14.15
CA LEU A 71 -1.78 2.37 -14.24
C LEU A 71 -3.00 1.60 -13.72
N MET A 72 -3.61 2.02 -12.61
CA MET A 72 -4.82 1.39 -12.08
C MET A 72 -6.04 1.59 -13.00
N ASP A 73 -6.17 2.75 -13.63
CA ASP A 73 -7.23 3.02 -14.59
C ASP A 73 -7.02 2.24 -15.90
N GLN A 74 -5.81 2.26 -16.47
CA GLN A 74 -5.50 1.61 -17.74
C GLN A 74 -5.53 0.07 -17.63
N GLU A 75 -4.91 -0.50 -16.59
CA GLU A 75 -4.72 -1.95 -16.49
C GLU A 75 -5.86 -2.67 -15.78
N PHE A 76 -6.43 -2.01 -14.77
CA PHE A 76 -7.45 -2.57 -13.89
C PHE A 76 -8.77 -1.83 -13.98
N ASN A 77 -8.94 -0.85 -14.87
CA ASN A 77 -10.18 -0.09 -15.03
C ASN A 77 -10.72 0.44 -13.68
N THR A 78 -9.79 0.80 -12.78
CA THR A 78 -10.06 1.12 -11.37
C THR A 78 -9.58 2.53 -11.07
N VAL A 79 -10.51 3.38 -10.63
CA VAL A 79 -10.20 4.73 -10.13
C VAL A 79 -9.89 4.66 -8.64
N VAL A 80 -8.74 5.20 -8.24
CA VAL A 80 -8.29 5.21 -6.85
C VAL A 80 -8.62 6.54 -6.19
N ASP A 81 -9.61 6.55 -5.29
CA ASP A 81 -10.06 7.75 -4.57
C ASP A 81 -10.18 7.51 -3.05
N ASP A 82 -9.60 6.42 -2.52
CA ASP A 82 -9.69 6.07 -1.09
C ASP A 82 -8.66 6.80 -0.22
N GLY A 83 -7.83 7.66 -0.81
CA GLY A 83 -6.75 8.37 -0.13
C GLY A 83 -5.51 7.52 0.18
N SER A 84 -5.46 6.26 -0.27
CA SER A 84 -4.30 5.39 -0.05
C SER A 84 -3.15 5.63 -1.05
N LEU A 85 -3.48 6.12 -2.25
CA LEU A 85 -2.53 6.45 -3.31
C LEU A 85 -1.33 7.32 -2.85
N PRO A 86 -1.53 8.45 -2.12
CA PRO A 86 -0.41 9.23 -1.60
C PRO A 86 0.46 8.44 -0.61
N GLN A 87 -0.14 7.59 0.23
CA GLN A 87 0.62 6.80 1.19
C GLN A 87 1.50 5.75 0.50
N VAL A 88 0.98 5.12 -0.56
CA VAL A 88 1.73 4.19 -1.41
C VAL A 88 2.90 4.90 -2.09
N SER A 89 2.64 6.08 -2.66
CA SER A 89 3.64 6.87 -3.38
C SER A 89 4.77 7.34 -2.46
N ILE A 90 4.46 7.83 -1.26
CA ILE A 90 5.45 8.18 -0.24
C ILE A 90 6.30 6.95 0.14
N SER A 91 5.66 5.79 0.33
CA SER A 91 6.37 4.55 0.70
C SER A 91 7.37 4.14 -0.39
N LEU A 92 6.98 4.23 -1.66
CA LEU A 92 7.86 3.93 -2.80
C LEU A 92 9.04 4.90 -2.88
N LEU A 93 8.78 6.20 -2.72
CA LEU A 93 9.82 7.24 -2.72
C LEU A 93 10.81 7.06 -1.55
N GLN A 94 10.32 6.70 -0.37
CA GLN A 94 11.18 6.40 0.78
C GLN A 94 12.10 5.21 0.50
N MET A 95 11.57 4.13 -0.08
CA MET A 95 12.36 2.97 -0.48
C MET A 95 13.39 3.32 -1.55
N PHE A 96 13.01 4.13 -2.53
CA PHE A 96 13.91 4.59 -3.58
C PHE A 96 15.05 5.44 -3.01
N SER A 97 14.75 6.35 -2.08
CA SER A 97 15.76 7.15 -1.39
C SER A 97 16.72 6.28 -0.57
N GLN A 98 16.22 5.29 0.16
CA GLN A 98 17.06 4.33 0.89
C GLN A 98 17.96 3.53 -0.06
N TRP A 99 17.44 3.12 -1.22
CA TRP A 99 18.20 2.43 -2.24
C TRP A 99 19.30 3.30 -2.84
N GLN A 100 19.00 4.56 -3.21
CA GLN A 100 19.97 5.52 -3.73
C GLN A 100 21.10 5.81 -2.73
N GLN A 101 20.77 5.87 -1.44
CA GLN A 101 21.75 6.07 -0.37
C GLN A 101 22.55 4.79 -0.04
N GLY A 102 22.23 3.65 -0.65
CA GLY A 102 22.87 2.36 -0.35
C GLY A 102 22.46 1.75 0.99
N ALA A 103 21.39 2.24 1.62
CA ALA A 103 20.83 1.76 2.89
C ALA A 103 20.02 0.46 2.71
N LEU A 104 20.63 -0.55 2.07
CA LEU A 104 19.96 -1.80 1.68
C LEU A 104 19.43 -2.61 2.88
N GLU A 105 20.07 -2.51 4.05
CA GLU A 105 19.59 -3.18 5.27
C GLU A 105 18.27 -2.58 5.76
N GLN A 106 18.13 -1.25 5.74
CA GLN A 106 16.88 -0.58 6.10
C GLN A 106 15.78 -0.93 5.12
N LEU A 107 16.09 -0.92 3.82
CA LEU A 107 15.14 -1.31 2.78
C LEU A 107 14.63 -2.74 2.98
N LYS A 108 15.54 -3.70 3.26
CA LYS A 108 15.18 -5.08 3.59
C LYS A 108 14.30 -5.18 4.84
N HIS A 109 14.60 -4.38 5.87
CA HIS A 109 13.77 -4.36 7.09
C HIS A 109 12.36 -3.84 6.81
N THR A 110 12.23 -2.77 6.03
CA THR A 110 10.95 -2.22 5.58
C THR A 110 10.15 -3.26 4.78
N ILE A 111 10.78 -3.94 3.83
CA ILE A 111 10.18 -5.03 3.04
C ILE A 111 9.64 -6.14 3.94
N ASN A 112 10.46 -6.59 4.90
CA ASN A 112 10.08 -7.65 5.83
C ASN A 112 8.87 -7.22 6.68
N THR A 113 8.88 -5.98 7.17
CA THR A 113 7.79 -5.42 7.99
C THR A 113 6.47 -5.35 7.22
N LEU A 114 6.51 -4.86 5.96
CA LEU A 114 5.34 -4.82 5.08
C LEU A 114 4.80 -6.23 4.79
N THR A 115 5.70 -7.17 4.52
CA THR A 115 5.33 -8.56 4.22
C THR A 115 4.79 -9.29 5.46
N GLN A 116 5.36 -9.06 6.65
CA GLN A 116 4.89 -9.65 7.91
C GLN A 116 3.54 -9.08 8.36
N ASN A 117 3.28 -7.80 8.13
CA ASN A 117 1.97 -7.20 8.42
C ASN A 117 0.84 -7.82 7.58
N LYS A 118 1.16 -8.38 6.41
CA LYS A 118 0.21 -9.18 5.60
C LYS A 118 -0.30 -10.42 6.37
N SER A 119 0.52 -10.99 7.27
CA SER A 119 0.16 -12.14 8.11
C SER A 119 -0.63 -11.77 9.38
N GLN A 120 -0.66 -10.50 9.78
CA GLN A 120 -1.40 -10.04 10.96
C GLN A 120 -2.85 -9.62 10.67
N ARG A 121 -3.30 -9.63 9.40
CA ARG A 121 -4.74 -9.43 9.06
C ARG A 121 -5.65 -10.62 9.43
N ALA A 122 -5.20 -11.52 10.31
CA ALA A 122 -6.00 -12.62 10.84
C ALA A 122 -6.03 -12.61 12.39
N LYS A 123 -6.59 -11.55 12.99
CA LYS A 123 -7.34 -11.59 14.26
C LYS A 123 -7.85 -10.19 14.61
N VAL A 124 -8.94 -9.78 13.98
CA VAL A 124 -9.81 -8.77 14.58
C VAL A 124 -10.70 -9.52 15.57
N THR A 125 -10.19 -9.79 16.78
CA THR A 125 -11.07 -10.16 17.89
C THR A 125 -11.85 -8.89 18.22
N ALA A 126 -13.12 -8.84 17.82
CA ALA A 126 -14.03 -7.78 18.22
C ALA A 126 -14.05 -7.70 19.76
N GLN A 127 -13.54 -6.60 20.31
CA GLN A 127 -13.75 -6.28 21.71
C GLN A 127 -15.18 -5.73 21.84
N PRO A 128 -16.06 -6.31 22.66
CA PRO A 128 -17.35 -5.70 22.94
C PRO A 128 -17.11 -4.49 23.85
N THR A 129 -17.27 -3.30 23.31
CA THR A 129 -17.40 -2.06 24.07
C THR A 129 -18.82 -1.98 24.62
N GLN A 130 -18.99 -2.18 25.93
CA GLN A 130 -20.12 -1.58 26.65
C GLN A 130 -19.51 -0.77 27.80
N SER A 131 -19.28 0.51 27.51
CA SER A 131 -18.96 1.53 28.49
C SER A 131 -20.25 2.17 28.99
N ASP A 132 -20.30 2.31 30.31
CA ASP A 132 -20.97 3.34 31.12
C ASP A 132 -22.41 3.75 30.76
N GLU A 133 -23.35 3.27 31.59
CA GLU A 133 -24.63 3.97 31.79
C GLU A 133 -24.44 4.97 32.94
N GLU A 134 -24.36 6.24 32.55
CA GLU A 134 -24.14 7.42 33.37
C GLU A 134 -25.39 7.75 34.21
N SER A 135 -25.17 8.01 35.49
CA SER A 135 -26.14 8.47 36.48
C SER A 135 -26.42 9.96 36.33
N ASP A 136 -27.68 10.38 36.11
CA ASP A 136 -28.18 11.66 36.63
C ASP A 136 -29.73 11.69 36.75
N GLY A 137 -30.23 12.41 37.77
CA GLY A 137 -31.57 12.29 38.34
C GLY A 137 -32.61 13.35 37.95
N GLU A 138 -33.79 13.17 38.57
CA GLU A 138 -34.92 14.09 38.78
C GLU A 138 -35.63 14.68 37.54
N THR A 139 -36.92 14.42 37.27
CA THR A 139 -38.09 14.92 38.02
C THR A 139 -39.36 14.41 37.33
N GLN A 140 -40.40 14.01 38.08
CA GLN A 140 -41.77 14.12 37.56
C GLN A 140 -42.80 14.34 38.69
N VAL A 141 -43.37 15.54 38.65
CA VAL A 141 -44.58 15.97 39.37
C VAL A 141 -45.82 15.64 38.53
N ARG A 142 -46.84 15.03 39.17
CA ARG A 142 -48.32 15.12 38.96
C ARG A 142 -48.97 13.75 39.23
N LEU A 143 -49.73 13.60 40.32
CA LEU A 143 -51.13 13.99 40.54
C LEU A 143 -52.12 13.11 39.76
N THR A 144 -52.69 12.10 40.44
CA THR A 144 -54.12 11.77 40.43
C THR A 144 -54.46 10.94 41.65
#